data_AF-A0A7J4QLM4-F1
#
_entry.id   AF-A0A7J4QLM4-F1
#
_cell.length_a   1.000
_cell.length_b   1.000
_cell.length_c   1.000
_cell.angle_alpha   90.00
_cell.angle_beta   90.00
_cell.angle_gamma   90.00
#
_symmetry.space_group_name_H-M   'P 1'
#
loop_
_entity.id
_entity.type
_entity.pdbx_description
1 polymer ?
#
loop_
_entity_poly.entity_id
_entity_poly.type
_entity_poly.pdbx_seq_one_letter_code
_entity_poly.pdbx_strand_id
1 'polypeptide(L)' 'VVDLGDNAAADVDDVEAGTAYRYTLDATGGGGDCSPDALFAANVKATLYIHVVGGGTTYDILKVNDATEGAVVV' A
#
# COMPACT_ATOMS: atom_id res chain seq x y z
N VAL A 1 -5.69 9.44 5.36
CA VAL A 1 -5.50 9.47 3.89
C VAL A 1 -5.05 10.86 3.54
N VAL A 2 -3.96 11.06 2.80
CA VAL A 2 -3.46 12.42 2.53
C VAL A 2 -3.93 12.89 1.16
N ASP A 3 -4.72 13.95 1.13
CA ASP A 3 -5.03 14.69 -0.09
C ASP A 3 -3.75 15.37 -0.63
N LEU A 4 -3.50 15.24 -1.93
CA LEU A 4 -2.33 15.81 -2.60
C LEU A 4 -2.63 17.20 -3.21
N GLY A 5 -3.87 17.66 -3.16
CA GLY A 5 -4.31 18.95 -3.70
C GLY A 5 -4.24 20.12 -2.72
N ASP A 6 -4.18 19.87 -1.41
CA ASP A 6 -4.11 20.89 -0.37
C ASP A 6 -2.85 20.69 0.50
N ASN A 7 -2.03 21.74 0.66
CA ASN A 7 -0.72 21.70 1.34
C ASN A 7 -0.83 21.61 2.89
N ALA A 8 -1.99 21.24 3.41
CA ALA A 8 -2.21 20.91 4.82
C ALA A 8 -2.94 19.57 4.91
N ALA A 9 -2.21 18.50 5.19
CA ALA A 9 -2.76 17.16 5.32
C ALA A 9 -3.69 17.07 6.55
N ALA A 10 -4.97 17.35 6.36
CA ALA A 10 -6.02 16.92 7.25
C ALA A 10 -6.36 15.46 6.92
N ASP A 11 -6.50 14.61 7.95
CA ASP A 11 -7.08 13.29 7.73
C ASP A 11 -8.51 13.44 7.24
N VAL A 12 -8.78 12.92 6.04
CA VAL A 12 -10.11 12.94 5.43
C VAL A 12 -10.75 11.57 5.60
N ASP A 13 -11.96 11.54 6.17
CA ASP A 13 -12.77 10.33 6.34
C ASP A 13 -13.55 9.95 5.06
N ASP A 14 -13.73 10.92 4.16
CA ASP A 14 -14.44 10.77 2.88
C ASP A 14 -13.49 11.02 1.69
N VAL A 15 -13.73 10.31 0.58
CA VAL A 15 -12.93 10.42 -0.65
C VAL A 15 -13.76 11.15 -1.69
N GLU A 16 -13.29 12.30 -2.18
CA GLU A 16 -14.00 13.07 -3.20
C GLU A 16 -13.75 12.54 -4.61
N ALA A 17 -14.78 12.63 -5.46
CA ALA A 17 -14.68 12.19 -6.84
C ALA A 17 -13.72 13.07 -7.64
N GLY A 18 -12.73 12.44 -8.29
CA GLY A 18 -11.74 13.13 -9.13
C GLY A 18 -10.51 13.65 -8.39
N THR A 19 -10.44 13.46 -7.07
CA THR A 19 -9.29 13.86 -6.25
C THR A 19 -8.31 12.71 -6.06
N ALA A 20 -7.01 13.00 -6.15
CA ALA A 20 -5.95 12.01 -5.98
C ALA A 20 -5.44 12.00 -4.54
N TYR A 21 -5.40 10.81 -3.94
CA TYR A 21 -5.00 10.62 -2.55
C TYR A 21 -3.78 9.71 -2.44
N ARG A 22 -2.92 9.97 -1.44
CA ARG A 22 -1.81 9.09 -1.09
C ARG A 22 -2.12 8.29 0.18
N TYR A 23 -1.87 7.00 0.09
CA TYR A 23 -1.91 6.07 1.22
C TYR A 23 -0.50 5.57 1.50
N THR A 24 -0.12 5.56 2.77
CA THR A 24 1.11 4.93 3.25
C THR A 24 0.71 3.69 4.02
N LEU A 25 1.18 2.53 3.58
CA LEU A 25 0.99 1.26 4.27
C LEU A 25 2.28 0.93 4.99
N ASP A 26 2.23 0.95 6.33
CA ASP A 26 3.33 0.50 7.16
C ASP A 26 3.05 -0.93 7.63
N ALA A 27 3.83 -1.87 7.10
CA ALA A 27 3.75 -3.29 7.40
C ALA A 27 4.92 -3.73 8.31
N THR A 28 5.31 -2.89 9.26
CA THR A 28 6.29 -3.24 10.30
C THR A 28 5.58 -3.99 11.45
N GLY A 29 5.93 -5.26 11.68
CA GLY A 29 5.58 -5.94 12.95
C GLY A 29 4.65 -7.16 12.91
N GLY A 30 4.65 -7.97 11.86
CA GLY A 30 3.96 -9.27 11.86
C GLY A 30 4.91 -10.41 12.25
N GLY A 31 4.75 -11.00 13.45
CA GLY A 31 5.38 -12.29 13.74
C GLY A 31 4.72 -13.37 12.88
N GLY A 32 5.46 -13.98 11.94
CA GLY A 32 4.95 -15.11 11.16
C GLY A 32 5.43 -15.15 9.71
N ASP A 33 4.83 -14.38 8.82
CA ASP A 33 4.86 -14.77 7.40
C ASP A 33 4.41 -13.71 6.37
N CYS A 34 4.03 -12.49 6.79
CA CYS A 34 3.51 -11.46 5.86
C CYS A 34 4.34 -10.17 5.77
N SER A 35 5.50 -10.08 6.43
CA SER A 35 6.38 -8.93 6.30
C SER A 35 7.07 -8.89 4.92
N PRO A 36 7.48 -7.70 4.43
CA PRO A 36 8.26 -7.58 3.19
C PRO A 36 9.50 -8.48 3.18
N ASP A 37 10.20 -8.59 4.32
CA ASP A 37 11.38 -9.45 4.47
C ASP A 37 11.05 -10.94 4.34
N ALA A 38 9.92 -11.38 4.91
CA ALA A 38 9.48 -12.77 4.79
C ALA A 38 9.10 -13.11 3.35
N LEU A 39 8.42 -12.20 2.65
CA LEU A 39 8.04 -12.36 1.25
C LEU A 39 9.28 -12.41 0.33
N PHE A 40 10.28 -11.56 0.60
CA PHE A 40 11.56 -11.58 -0.09
C PHE A 40 12.30 -12.91 0.14
N ALA A 41 12.47 -13.32 1.40
CA ALA A 41 13.18 -14.55 1.75
C ALA A 41 12.52 -15.80 1.16
N ALA A 42 11.18 -15.83 1.10
CA ALA A 42 10.42 -16.90 0.48
C ALA A 42 10.31 -16.76 -1.06
N ASN A 43 10.78 -15.65 -1.64
CA ASN A 43 10.68 -15.32 -3.07
C ASN A 43 9.26 -15.48 -3.63
N VAL A 44 8.28 -14.99 -2.86
CA VAL A 44 6.86 -15.02 -3.22
C VAL A 44 6.34 -13.62 -3.50
N LYS A 45 5.22 -13.55 -4.24
CA LYS A 45 4.53 -12.28 -4.53
C LYS A 45 3.43 -12.05 -3.49
N ALA A 46 3.23 -10.80 -3.10
CA ALA A 46 2.06 -10.35 -2.38
C ALA A 46 0.99 -9.83 -3.34
N THR A 47 -0.26 -9.85 -2.90
CA THR A 47 -1.36 -9.19 -3.61
C THR A 47 -1.89 -8.07 -2.74
N LEU A 48 -1.85 -6.84 -3.24
CA LEU A 48 -2.53 -5.70 -2.63
C LEU A 48 -3.95 -5.62 -3.20
N TYR A 49 -4.95 -5.78 -2.34
CA TYR A 49 -6.35 -5.69 -2.71
C TYR A 49 -6.92 -4.34 -2.23
N ILE A 50 -7.46 -3.56 -3.16
CA ILE A 50 -8.07 -2.26 -2.87
C ILE A 50 -9.55 -2.35 -3.19
N HIS A 51 -10.38 -2.18 -2.17
CA HIS A 51 -11.84 -2.14 -2.30
C HIS A 51 -12.37 -0.80 -1.83
N VAL A 52 -13.12 -0.13 -2.71
CA VAL A 52 -13.85 1.10 -2.39
C VAL A 52 -15.33 0.77 -2.39
N VAL A 53 -15.97 0.91 -1.23
CA VAL A 53 -17.40 0.66 -1.05
C VAL A 53 -18.19 1.52 -2.04
N GLY A 54 -19.01 0.90 -2.88
CA GLY A 54 -19.83 1.59 -3.89
C GLY A 54 -19.12 2.04 -5.17
N GLY A 55 -17.78 1.96 -5.24
CA GLY A 55 -17.01 2.27 -6.45
C GLY A 55 -16.61 1.02 -7.23
N GLY A 56 -15.94 0.10 -6.56
CA GLY A 56 -15.41 -1.12 -7.18
C GLY A 56 -14.18 -1.65 -6.46
N THR A 57 -13.59 -2.69 -7.03
CA THR A 57 -12.40 -3.36 -6.51
C THR A 57 -11.32 -3.37 -7.58
N THR A 58 -10.07 -3.20 -7.16
CA THR A 58 -8.90 -3.53 -7.96
C THR A 58 -7.89 -4.31 -7.12
N TYR A 59 -6.90 -4.91 -7.76
CA TYR A 59 -5.78 -5.55 -7.10
C TYR A 59 -4.49 -5.29 -7.86
N ASP A 60 -3.38 -5.29 -7.13
CA ASP A 60 -2.04 -5.25 -7.68
C ASP A 60 -1.20 -6.40 -7.12
N ILE A 61 -0.25 -6.88 -7.90
CA ILE A 61 0.65 -7.97 -7.51
C ILE A 61 2.05 -7.38 -7.31
N LEU A 62 2.57 -7.53 -6.11
CA LEU A 62 3.78 -6.90 -5.63
C LEU A 62 4.87 -7.94 -5.38
N LYS A 63 6.07 -7.75 -5.91
CA LYS A 63 7.24 -8.56 -5.61
C LYS A 63 8.37 -7.70 -5.02
N VAL A 64 8.79 -8.08 -3.81
CA VAL A 64 10.01 -7.56 -3.20
C VAL A 64 11.18 -8.35 -3.76
N ASN A 65 12.03 -7.69 -4.55
CA ASN A 65 13.23 -8.31 -5.14
C ASN A 65 14.54 -7.90 -4.45
N ASP A 66 14.45 -7.01 -3.46
CA ASP A 66 15.57 -6.48 -2.70
C ASP A 66 15.07 -6.16 -1.28
N ALA A 67 15.83 -6.57 -0.26
CA ALA A 67 15.52 -6.37 1.15
C ALA A 67 16.24 -5.16 1.78
N THR A 68 16.88 -4.33 0.95
CA THR A 68 17.43 -3.06 1.41
C THR A 68 16.34 -2.01 1.61
N GLU A 69 16.56 -1.10 2.56
CA GLU A 69 15.62 -0.02 2.83
C GLU A 69 15.46 0.88 1.60
N GLY A 70 14.21 1.17 1.23
CA GLY A 70 13.88 1.95 0.03
C GLY A 70 13.91 1.16 -1.28
N ALA A 71 14.02 -0.17 -1.23
CA ALA A 71 13.90 -1.04 -2.40
C ALA A 71 12.56 -0.83 -3.13
N VAL A 72 12.63 -0.84 -4.46
CA VAL A 72 11.44 -0.76 -5.31
C VAL A 72 10.73 -2.11 -5.33
N VAL A 73 9.40 -2.06 -5.21
CA VAL A 73 8.51 -3.22 -5.36
C VAL A 73 7.95 -3.22 -6.78
N VAL A 74 7.99 -4.37 -7.47
CA VAL A 74 7.59 -4.52 -8.88
C VAL A 74 6.70 -5.71 -9.15
#